data_AF-A0A7K8CL08-F1
#
_entry.id   AF-A0A7K8CL08-F1
#
_cell.length_a   1.000
_cell.length_b   1.000
_cell.length_c   1.000
_cell.angle_alpha   90.00
_cell.angle_beta   90.00
_cell.angle_gamma   90.00
#
_symmetry.space_group_name_H-M   'P 1'
#
loop_
_entity.id
_entity.type
_entity.pdbx_description
1 polymer ?
#
loop_
_entity_poly.entity_id
_entity_poly.type
_entity_poly.pdbx_seq_one_letter_code
_entity_poly.pdbx_strand_id
1 'polypeptide(L)'
;ASLLAEFFSYFSTLDLGGLLLSPLEGRALPRPPPGTPGGLRPGPLTLQDPFELSHNVAANVTARTVSRFVRCCRDAARLCRGPEFLQKSRRGRPWGVMRLLQPGPAGGPGDPGGKFLIPLPLPPPGGAGGAPRRDACAAVGFVLTELLGCGCEPEGGPAGFGAPGTPGEPAAGAGCHPEGVTGDSRGEFGT
;
A
#
# COMPACT_ATOMS: atom_id res chain seq x y z
N ALA A 1 13.72 -11.93 15.21
CA ALA A 1 12.77 -11.42 14.20
C ALA A 1 12.58 -9.90 14.28
N SER A 2 12.72 -9.28 15.46
CA SER A 2 12.50 -7.84 15.68
C SER A 2 13.29 -6.94 14.73
N LEU A 3 14.62 -7.10 14.65
CA LEU A 3 15.48 -6.21 13.84
C LEU A 3 15.14 -6.23 12.33
N LEU A 4 14.75 -7.39 11.79
CA LEU A 4 14.35 -7.49 10.38
C LEU A 4 13.01 -6.79 10.12
N ALA A 5 12.03 -6.99 11.02
CA ALA A 5 10.74 -6.31 10.93
C ALA A 5 10.90 -4.79 11.07
N GLU A 6 11.77 -4.35 11.98
CA GLU A 6 12.11 -2.94 12.19
C GLU A 6 12.84 -2.34 11.00
N PHE A 7 13.82 -3.04 10.41
CA PHE A 7 14.49 -2.62 9.19
C PHE A 7 13.47 -2.30 8.09
N PHE A 8 12.58 -3.26 7.80
CA PHE A 8 11.54 -3.08 6.80
C PHE A 8 10.57 -1.95 7.17
N SER A 9 10.17 -1.85 8.44
CA SER A 9 9.28 -0.78 8.91
C SER A 9 9.92 0.59 8.74
N TYR A 10 11.16 0.75 9.21
CA TYR A 10 11.93 2.00 9.16
C TYR A 10 12.09 2.50 7.72
N PHE A 11 12.65 1.67 6.84
CA PHE A 11 12.89 2.05 5.44
C PHE A 11 11.61 2.18 4.61
N SER A 12 10.47 1.68 5.08
CA SER A 12 9.17 1.91 4.43
C SER A 12 8.55 3.26 4.72
N THR A 13 9.03 3.96 5.76
CA THR A 13 8.49 5.25 6.22
C THR A 13 9.43 6.43 5.97
N LEU A 14 10.69 6.14 5.67
CA LEU A 14 11.74 7.14 5.52
C LEU A 14 11.61 7.92 4.20
N ASP A 15 11.75 9.25 4.26
CA ASP A 15 11.85 10.09 3.06
C ASP A 15 13.26 10.00 2.44
N LEU A 16 13.49 8.93 1.68
CA LEU A 16 14.78 8.65 1.03
C LEU A 16 15.21 9.72 0.02
N GLY A 17 14.25 10.48 -0.53
CA GLY A 17 14.53 11.55 -1.49
C GLY A 17 14.95 12.86 -0.83
N GLY A 18 14.51 13.10 0.41
CA GLY A 18 14.85 14.27 1.22
C GLY A 18 16.06 14.08 2.14
N LEU A 19 16.64 12.88 2.19
CA LEU A 19 17.70 12.52 3.14
C LEU A 19 19.00 12.06 2.47
N LEU A 20 20.11 12.34 3.15
CA LEU A 20 21.43 11.76 2.93
C LEU A 20 21.68 10.72 4.02
N LEU A 21 21.84 9.45 3.65
CA LEU A 21 22.22 8.40 4.59
C LEU A 21 23.75 8.40 4.70
N SER A 22 24.31 8.73 5.87
CA SER A 22 25.76 8.75 6.11
C SER A 22 26.15 7.62 7.06
N PRO A 23 26.81 6.55 6.57
CA PRO A 23 27.41 5.53 7.44
C PRO A 23 28.49 6.09 8.36
N LEU A 24 29.26 7.08 7.88
CA LEU A 24 30.31 7.74 8.66
C LEU A 24 29.74 8.41 9.92
N GLU A 25 28.63 9.12 9.79
CA GLU A 25 27.94 9.75 10.93
C GLU A 25 26.95 8.83 11.65
N GLY A 26 26.68 7.64 11.09
CA GLY A 26 25.70 6.69 11.61
C GLY A 26 24.26 7.22 11.63
N ARG A 27 23.92 8.23 10.82
CA ARG A 27 22.60 8.88 10.83
C ARG A 27 22.14 9.35 9.45
N ALA A 28 20.85 9.66 9.37
CA ALA A 28 20.27 10.36 8.23
C ALA A 28 20.41 11.88 8.42
N LEU A 29 20.98 12.53 7.41
CA LEU A 29 21.19 13.96 7.35
C LEU A 29 20.21 14.61 6.38
N PRO A 30 19.91 15.91 6.54
CA PRO A 30 19.20 16.67 5.52
C PRO A 30 19.93 16.56 4.18
N ARG A 31 19.18 16.34 3.09
CA ARG A 31 19.76 16.31 1.75
C ARG A 31 20.49 17.63 1.46
N PRO A 32 21.74 17.59 0.98
CA PRO A 32 22.47 18.80 0.64
C PRO A 32 21.82 19.50 -0.56
N PRO A 33 21.79 20.85 -0.58
CA PRO A 33 21.24 21.59 -1.70
C PRO A 33 22.00 21.34 -3.01
N PRO A 34 21.35 21.55 -4.17
CA PRO A 34 22.03 21.49 -5.46
C PRO A 34 23.20 22.48 -5.50
N GLY A 35 24.37 22.03 -5.96
CA GLY A 35 25.56 22.89 -6.08
C GLY A 35 26.37 23.09 -4.80
N THR A 36 26.08 22.34 -3.72
CA THR A 36 26.90 22.37 -2.50
C THR A 36 28.35 21.96 -2.82
N PRO A 37 29.36 22.71 -2.33
CA PRO A 37 30.76 22.30 -2.44
C PRO A 37 30.97 20.94 -1.76
N GLY A 38 31.62 19.99 -2.45
CA GLY A 38 31.81 18.63 -1.95
C GLY A 38 31.41 17.52 -2.92
N GLY A 39 30.88 17.85 -4.10
CA GLY A 39 30.78 16.93 -5.24
C GLY A 39 29.72 15.82 -5.15
N LEU A 40 29.17 15.57 -3.95
CA LEU A 40 28.12 14.58 -3.74
C LEU A 40 26.86 14.95 -4.52
N ARG A 41 26.51 14.14 -5.52
CA ARG A 41 25.32 14.35 -6.36
C ARG A 41 24.11 13.63 -5.75
N PRO A 42 23.12 14.36 -5.22
CA PRO A 42 21.96 13.74 -4.59
C PRO A 42 21.01 13.17 -5.64
N GLY A 43 20.49 11.97 -5.38
CA GLY A 43 19.54 11.27 -6.24
C GLY A 43 18.18 11.04 -5.58
N PRO A 44 17.33 10.17 -6.16
CA PRO A 44 16.14 9.65 -5.50
C PRO A 44 16.44 8.87 -4.21
N LEU A 45 17.66 8.34 -4.10
CA LEU A 45 18.27 7.79 -2.90
C LEU A 45 19.71 8.31 -2.85
N THR A 46 20.12 8.80 -1.68
CA THR A 46 21.49 9.27 -1.48
C THR A 46 22.11 8.53 -0.29
N LEU A 47 23.02 7.60 -0.58
CA LEU A 47 23.78 6.85 0.41
C LEU A 47 25.26 7.22 0.23
N GLN A 48 25.84 7.85 1.24
CA GLN A 48 27.22 8.29 1.19
C GLN A 48 28.16 7.09 1.29
N ASP A 49 29.21 7.09 0.47
CA ASP A 49 30.33 6.18 0.70
C ASP A 49 31.02 6.52 2.05
N PRO A 50 31.39 5.52 2.87
CA PRO A 50 32.02 5.77 4.17
C PRO A 50 33.42 6.39 4.09
N PHE A 51 34.11 6.33 2.94
CA PHE A 51 35.47 6.85 2.75
C PHE A 51 35.51 8.00 1.74
N GLU A 52 34.85 7.84 0.60
CA GLU A 52 34.79 8.86 -0.45
C GLU A 52 33.52 9.72 -0.29
N LEU A 53 33.57 10.74 0.57
CA LEU A 53 32.37 11.52 0.97
C LEU A 53 31.66 12.27 -0.17
N SER A 54 32.35 12.46 -1.31
CA SER A 54 31.79 13.01 -2.55
C SER A 54 31.07 11.96 -3.41
N HIS A 55 31.11 10.69 -3.03
CA HIS A 55 30.55 9.58 -3.78
C HIS A 55 29.22 9.12 -3.19
N ASN A 56 28.19 9.06 -4.05
CA ASN A 56 26.89 8.47 -3.71
C ASN A 56 26.85 7.05 -4.31
N VAL A 57 26.94 6.03 -3.47
CA VAL A 57 26.92 4.62 -3.91
C VAL A 57 25.58 4.22 -4.54
N ALA A 58 24.52 4.99 -4.32
CA ALA A 58 23.19 4.78 -4.86
C ALA A 58 22.86 5.71 -6.05
N ALA A 59 23.85 6.37 -6.67
CA ALA A 59 23.64 7.33 -7.75
C ALA A 59 22.93 6.74 -9.00
N ASN A 60 23.05 5.43 -9.22
CA ASN A 60 22.38 4.71 -10.31
C ASN A 60 20.92 4.31 -10.00
N VAL A 61 20.45 4.53 -8.77
CA VAL A 61 19.11 4.13 -8.34
C VAL A 61 18.08 5.15 -8.81
N THR A 62 17.09 4.68 -9.59
CA THR A 62 16.00 5.53 -10.09
C THR A 62 14.88 5.71 -9.06
N ALA A 63 14.07 6.76 -9.22
CA ALA A 63 12.89 6.99 -8.37
C ALA A 63 11.88 5.82 -8.41
N ARG A 64 11.76 5.15 -9.56
CA ARG A 64 10.94 3.93 -9.70
C ARG A 64 11.48 2.80 -8.82
N THR A 65 12.79 2.60 -8.80
CA THR A 65 13.45 1.59 -7.95
C THR A 65 13.27 1.91 -6.47
N VAL A 66 13.46 3.16 -6.05
CA VAL A 66 13.22 3.60 -4.66
C VAL A 66 11.77 3.34 -4.25
N SER A 67 10.81 3.71 -5.11
CA SER A 67 9.40 3.53 -4.80
C SER A 67 9.02 2.04 -4.69
N ARG A 68 9.58 1.19 -5.56
CA ARG A 68 9.45 -0.27 -5.46
C ARG A 68 10.06 -0.80 -4.16
N PHE A 69 11.25 -0.32 -3.78
CA PHE A 69 11.91 -0.69 -2.54
C PHE A 69 11.07 -0.35 -1.31
N VAL A 70 10.61 0.90 -1.18
CA VAL A 70 9.73 1.36 -0.09
C VAL A 70 8.46 0.51 0.01
N ARG A 71 7.84 0.20 -1.14
CA ARG A 71 6.67 -0.68 -1.21
C ARG A 71 7.00 -2.10 -0.71
N CYS A 72 8.09 -2.70 -1.19
CA CYS A 72 8.52 -4.03 -0.76
C CYS A 72 8.85 -4.06 0.73
N CYS A 73 9.51 -3.04 1.27
CA CYS A 73 9.75 -2.89 2.70
C CYS A 73 8.43 -2.83 3.48
N ARG A 74 7.44 -2.06 3.02
CA ARG A 74 6.13 -1.99 3.68
C ARG A 74 5.42 -3.36 3.70
N ASP A 75 5.41 -4.06 2.58
CA ASP A 75 4.78 -5.38 2.48
C ASP A 75 5.53 -6.42 3.34
N ALA A 76 6.87 -6.40 3.33
CA ALA A 76 7.71 -7.27 4.16
C ALA A 76 7.55 -6.97 5.67
N ALA A 77 7.42 -5.70 6.07
CA ALA A 77 7.17 -5.32 7.46
C ALA A 77 5.83 -5.87 7.98
N ARG A 78 4.80 -5.92 7.12
CA ARG A 78 3.52 -6.57 7.45
C ARG A 78 3.70 -8.08 7.58
N LEU A 79 4.41 -8.70 6.64
CA LEU A 79 4.66 -10.13 6.65
C LEU A 79 5.43 -10.57 7.91
N CYS A 80 6.48 -9.84 8.31
CA CYS A 80 7.28 -10.15 9.49
C CYS A 80 6.50 -10.11 10.81
N ARG A 81 5.38 -9.37 10.87
CA ARG A 81 4.49 -9.31 12.04
C ARG A 81 3.41 -10.40 12.02
N GLY A 82 3.25 -11.10 10.90
CA GLY A 82 2.23 -12.13 10.71
C GLY A 82 2.61 -13.49 11.31
N PRO A 83 1.60 -14.36 11.57
CA PRO A 83 1.83 -15.69 12.13
C PRO A 83 2.63 -16.60 11.20
N GLU A 84 2.50 -16.44 9.88
CA GLU A 84 3.29 -17.19 8.89
C GLU A 84 4.80 -16.93 9.00
N PHE A 85 5.18 -15.78 9.55
CA PHE A 85 6.58 -15.43 9.77
C PHE A 85 7.07 -15.85 11.16
N LEU A 86 6.25 -15.65 12.19
CA LEU A 86 6.63 -15.89 13.58
C LEU A 86 6.53 -17.37 13.99
N GLN A 87 5.64 -18.14 13.36
CA GLN A 87 5.33 -19.50 13.79
C GLN A 87 5.71 -20.53 12.72
N LYS A 88 6.44 -21.56 13.13
CA LYS A 88 6.78 -22.69 12.26
C LYS A 88 5.52 -23.47 11.88
N SER A 89 5.34 -23.65 10.58
CA SER A 89 4.28 -24.53 10.06
C SER A 89 4.55 -25.99 10.41
N ARG A 90 3.54 -26.68 10.92
CA ARG A 90 3.58 -28.14 11.16
C ARG A 90 3.34 -28.97 9.90
N ARG A 91 2.83 -28.34 8.83
CA ARG A 91 2.38 -29.01 7.60
C ARG A 91 3.32 -28.77 6.41
N GLY A 92 4.61 -28.56 6.67
CA GLY A 92 5.62 -28.32 5.63
C GLY A 92 5.45 -27.02 4.83
N ARG A 93 4.50 -26.14 5.20
CA ARG A 93 4.33 -24.86 4.50
C ARG A 93 5.55 -23.94 4.75
N PRO A 94 5.97 -23.15 3.75
CA PRO A 94 6.99 -22.13 3.91
C PRO A 94 6.62 -21.16 5.04
N TRP A 95 7.59 -20.81 5.89
CA TRP A 95 7.39 -19.94 7.05
C TRP A 95 8.66 -19.10 7.31
N GLY A 96 8.55 -18.07 8.14
CA GLY A 96 9.68 -17.21 8.50
C GLY A 96 10.32 -16.56 7.27
N VAL A 97 11.66 -16.55 7.23
CA VAL A 97 12.44 -15.92 6.16
C VAL A 97 12.12 -16.53 4.78
N MET A 98 11.72 -17.80 4.71
CA MET A 98 11.36 -18.41 3.43
C MET A 98 10.21 -17.67 2.73
N ARG A 99 9.28 -17.07 3.48
CA ARG A 99 8.17 -16.30 2.91
C ARG A 99 8.64 -14.98 2.28
N LEU A 100 9.78 -14.43 2.71
CA LEU A 100 10.40 -13.25 2.10
C LEU A 100 11.19 -13.59 0.84
N LEU A 101 11.78 -14.79 0.80
CA LEU A 101 12.63 -15.26 -0.31
C LEU A 101 11.83 -15.89 -1.45
N GLN A 102 10.57 -16.24 -1.21
CA GLN A 102 9.69 -16.68 -2.28
C GLN A 102 9.59 -15.56 -3.32
N PRO A 103 9.68 -15.90 -4.62
CA PRO A 103 9.34 -14.95 -5.67
C PRO A 103 7.99 -14.35 -5.31
N GLY A 104 7.93 -13.02 -5.15
CA GLY A 104 6.66 -12.33 -4.97
C GLY A 104 5.73 -12.77 -6.11
N PRO A 105 4.40 -12.81 -5.90
CA PRO A 105 3.46 -13.35 -6.89
C PRO A 105 3.83 -12.75 -8.23
N ALA A 106 4.48 -13.56 -9.07
CA ALA A 106 4.67 -13.22 -10.45
C ALA A 106 3.23 -13.12 -10.93
N GLY A 107 2.81 -11.94 -11.35
CA GLY A 107 1.51 -11.78 -11.97
C GLY A 107 1.43 -12.84 -13.07
N GLY A 108 0.75 -13.94 -12.78
CA GLY A 108 0.29 -14.85 -13.80
C GLY A 108 -0.67 -14.07 -14.70
N PRO A 109 -1.06 -14.62 -15.86
CA PRO A 109 -1.88 -13.92 -16.86
C PRO A 109 -3.28 -13.46 -16.40
N GLY A 110 -3.59 -13.42 -15.09
CA GLY A 110 -4.87 -12.99 -14.55
C GLY A 110 -4.82 -12.48 -13.10
N ASP A 111 -3.67 -12.05 -12.55
CA ASP A 111 -3.64 -11.39 -11.24
C ASP A 111 -3.59 -9.85 -11.40
N PRO A 112 -4.69 -9.12 -11.10
CA PRO A 112 -4.70 -7.66 -11.12
C PRO A 112 -4.00 -7.04 -9.88
N GLY A 113 -3.43 -7.85 -8.98
CA GLY A 113 -2.89 -7.44 -7.67
C GLY A 113 -1.48 -6.84 -7.68
N GLY A 114 -0.84 -6.75 -8.85
CA GLY A 114 0.42 -6.04 -9.02
C GLY A 114 0.22 -4.54 -8.86
N LYS A 115 0.46 -3.99 -7.66
CA LYS A 115 0.41 -2.55 -7.34
C LYS A 115 1.41 -1.74 -8.20
N PHE A 116 1.15 -1.52 -9.48
CA PHE A 116 2.07 -0.83 -10.37
C PHE A 116 2.13 0.67 -10.03
N LEU A 117 3.31 1.26 -10.11
CA LEU A 117 3.50 2.70 -9.90
C LEU A 117 3.65 3.37 -11.25
N ILE A 118 2.70 4.25 -11.58
CA ILE A 118 2.73 5.06 -12.79
C ILE A 118 3.38 6.40 -12.43
N PRO A 119 4.57 6.74 -12.97
CA PRO A 119 5.13 8.07 -12.80
C PRO A 119 4.19 9.09 -13.42
N LEU A 120 3.72 10.05 -12.63
CA LEU A 120 2.95 11.18 -13.14
C LEU A 120 3.94 12.28 -13.56
N PRO A 121 3.77 12.90 -14.74
CA PRO A 121 4.60 14.00 -15.21
C PRO A 121 4.24 15.28 -14.45
N LEU A 122 4.55 15.32 -13.15
CA LEU A 122 4.37 16.50 -12.32
C LEU A 122 5.70 17.29 -12.27
N PRO A 123 5.63 18.63 -12.41
CA PRO A 123 6.78 19.48 -12.17
C PRO A 123 7.28 19.32 -10.72
N PRO A 124 8.61 19.42 -10.49
CA PRO A 124 9.20 19.16 -9.18
C PRO A 124 8.64 20.09 -8.10
N PRO A 125 8.45 19.58 -6.87
CA PRO A 125 7.99 20.41 -5.76
C PRO A 125 9.02 21.51 -5.48
N GLY A 126 8.57 22.78 -5.53
CA GLY A 126 9.41 23.96 -5.31
C GLY A 126 9.82 24.74 -6.57
N GLY A 127 9.47 24.27 -7.78
CA GLY A 127 9.56 25.08 -9.00
C GLY A 127 8.31 25.96 -9.19
N ALA A 128 8.46 27.11 -9.87
CA ALA A 128 7.32 27.92 -10.33
C ALA A 128 6.46 27.07 -11.29
N GLY A 129 5.37 26.50 -10.78
CA GLY A 129 4.47 25.60 -11.53
C GLY A 129 4.28 24.20 -10.93
N GLY A 130 4.92 23.85 -9.82
CA GLY A 130 4.68 22.61 -9.08
C GLY A 130 3.24 22.52 -8.57
N ALA A 131 2.42 21.61 -9.11
CA ALA A 131 1.06 21.39 -8.60
C ALA A 131 1.14 20.74 -7.20
N PRO A 132 0.47 21.30 -6.18
CA PRO A 132 0.34 20.69 -4.86
C PRO A 132 -0.12 19.23 -4.96
N ARG A 133 0.39 18.36 -4.07
CA ARG A 133 -0.04 16.95 -3.99
C ARG A 133 -1.58 16.82 -3.94
N ARG A 134 -2.24 17.74 -3.26
CA ARG A 134 -3.71 17.80 -3.16
C ARG A 134 -4.38 17.93 -4.52
N ASP A 135 -3.82 18.77 -5.40
CA ASP A 135 -4.38 19.05 -6.71
C ASP A 135 -4.14 17.87 -7.66
N ALA A 136 -2.96 17.25 -7.57
CA ALA A 136 -2.70 15.99 -8.27
C ALA A 136 -3.65 14.87 -7.82
N CYS A 137 -3.91 14.74 -6.51
CA CYS A 137 -4.89 13.77 -5.99
C CYS A 137 -6.32 14.08 -6.46
N ALA A 138 -6.72 15.35 -6.49
CA ALA A 138 -8.03 15.75 -7.00
C ALA A 138 -8.18 15.46 -8.50
N ALA A 139 -7.15 15.74 -9.29
CA ALA A 139 -7.14 15.43 -10.73
C ALA A 139 -7.20 13.93 -11.00
N VAL A 140 -6.44 13.11 -10.24
CA VAL A 140 -6.54 11.64 -10.33
C VAL A 140 -7.94 11.17 -9.94
N GLY A 141 -8.51 11.71 -8.86
CA GLY A 141 -9.88 11.43 -8.45
C GLY A 141 -10.88 11.72 -9.55
N PHE A 142 -10.83 12.91 -10.15
CA PHE A 142 -11.68 13.33 -11.26
C PHE A 142 -11.55 12.38 -12.48
N VAL A 143 -10.33 12.04 -12.89
CA VAL A 143 -10.13 11.11 -14.03
C VAL A 143 -10.75 9.75 -13.73
N LEU A 144 -10.54 9.22 -12.52
CA LEU A 144 -11.06 7.91 -12.15
C LEU A 144 -12.60 7.91 -12.05
N THR A 145 -13.20 8.92 -11.43
CA THR A 145 -14.65 8.98 -11.21
C THR A 145 -15.42 9.50 -12.44
N GLU A 146 -15.05 10.66 -12.94
CA GLU A 146 -15.84 11.38 -13.96
C GLU A 146 -15.54 10.90 -15.39
N LEU A 147 -14.28 10.54 -15.69
CA LEU A 147 -13.91 10.11 -17.04
C LEU A 147 -13.95 8.58 -17.21
N LEU A 148 -13.57 7.84 -16.18
CA LEU A 148 -13.47 6.38 -16.23
C LEU A 148 -14.61 5.65 -15.50
N GLY A 149 -15.49 6.36 -14.78
CA GLY A 149 -16.65 5.79 -14.10
C GLY A 149 -16.32 4.86 -12.92
N CYS A 150 -15.14 4.99 -12.32
CA CYS A 150 -14.69 4.14 -11.21
C CYS A 150 -15.30 4.60 -9.87
N GLY A 151 -15.83 3.66 -9.07
CA GLY A 151 -16.17 3.92 -7.67
C GLY A 151 -14.89 4.05 -6.82
N CYS A 152 -14.58 5.27 -6.37
CA CYS A 152 -13.38 5.56 -5.60
C CYS A 152 -13.72 5.79 -4.13
N GLU A 153 -13.59 4.76 -3.29
CA GLU A 153 -13.74 4.90 -1.85
C GLU A 153 -12.39 5.30 -1.22
N PRO A 154 -12.33 6.37 -0.41
CA PRO A 154 -11.12 6.71 0.33
C PRO A 154 -10.81 5.60 1.34
N GLU A 155 -9.59 5.04 1.29
CA GLU A 155 -9.11 4.04 2.27
C GLU A 155 -9.02 4.71 3.65
N GLY A 156 -10.06 4.57 4.47
CA GLY A 156 -10.10 5.08 5.84
C GLY A 156 -11.42 5.67 6.36
N GLY A 157 -12.57 5.37 5.76
CA GLY A 157 -13.86 5.62 6.43
C GLY A 157 -14.02 4.71 7.67
N PRO A 158 -14.60 5.18 8.79
CA PRO A 158 -14.93 4.29 9.89
C PRO A 158 -15.83 3.19 9.36
N ALA A 159 -15.46 1.93 9.62
CA ALA A 159 -16.30 0.78 9.36
C ALA A 159 -17.71 1.11 9.84
N GLY A 160 -18.67 1.12 8.90
CA GLY A 160 -20.08 1.27 9.21
C GLY A 160 -20.46 0.16 10.17
N PHE A 161 -20.49 0.50 11.45
CA PHE A 161 -21.12 -0.32 12.47
C PHE A 161 -22.55 -0.52 11.99
N GLY A 162 -22.89 -1.77 11.67
CA GLY A 162 -24.25 -2.17 11.38
C GLY A 162 -25.15 -1.62 12.48
N ALA A 163 -26.10 -0.78 12.09
CA ALA A 163 -27.09 -0.27 13.02
C ALA A 163 -27.88 -1.48 13.55
N PRO A 164 -28.01 -1.64 14.89
CA PRO A 164 -28.80 -2.70 15.46
C PRO A 164 -30.27 -2.43 15.17
N GLY A 165 -30.98 -3.48 14.75
CA GLY A 165 -32.41 -3.42 14.52
C GLY A 165 -33.17 -2.97 15.76
N THR A 166 -34.25 -2.22 15.53
CA THR A 166 -35.35 -2.09 16.47
C THR A 166 -36.69 -2.26 15.74
N PRO A 167 -37.72 -2.86 16.37
CA PRO A 167 -38.92 -3.39 15.71
C PRO A 167 -40.18 -2.54 15.92
N GLY A 168 -41.18 -2.72 15.04
CA GLY A 168 -42.58 -2.25 15.13
C GLY A 168 -42.82 -0.94 14.36
N GLU A 169 -43.90 -0.70 13.60
CA GLU A 169 -45.19 -1.37 13.30
C GLU A 169 -45.73 -0.72 11.97
N PRO A 170 -46.77 -1.28 11.30
CA PRO A 170 -47.10 -1.03 9.89
C PRO A 170 -48.28 -0.06 9.66
N ALA A 171 -48.34 0.52 8.45
CA ALA A 171 -49.53 1.01 7.72
C ALA A 171 -49.04 1.68 6.41
N ALA A 172 -49.70 1.69 5.25
CA ALA A 172 -50.93 1.11 4.75
C ALA A 172 -50.91 1.22 3.21
N GLY A 173 -51.58 0.29 2.52
CA GLY A 173 -52.37 0.59 1.33
C GLY A 173 -51.67 0.61 -0.04
N ALA A 174 -51.73 -0.51 -0.76
CA ALA A 174 -52.28 -0.57 -2.12
C ALA A 174 -52.44 -2.05 -2.50
N GLY A 175 -53.68 -2.53 -2.42
CA GLY A 175 -54.02 -3.90 -2.78
C GLY A 175 -54.13 -4.10 -4.29
N CYS A 176 -54.00 -5.36 -4.69
CA CYS A 176 -54.83 -5.99 -5.72
C CYS A 176 -55.08 -7.45 -5.30
N HIS A 177 -56.28 -7.92 -5.60
CA HIS A 177 -57.10 -8.95 -4.97
C HIS A 177 -56.67 -10.42 -5.34
N PRO A 178 -57.20 -11.46 -4.64
CA PRO A 178 -56.74 -12.86 -4.58
C PRO A 178 -57.47 -13.77 -5.59
N GLU A 179 -57.19 -15.08 -5.70
CA GLU A 179 -57.84 -16.16 -4.92
C GLU A 179 -57.29 -17.57 -5.28
N GLY A 180 -57.39 -18.49 -4.30
CA GLY A 180 -57.54 -19.95 -4.49
C GLY A 180 -56.23 -20.75 -4.62
N VAL A 181 -55.99 -21.88 -3.93
CA VAL A 181 -56.85 -22.84 -3.23
C VAL A 181 -55.98 -23.64 -2.26
N THR A 182 -56.61 -24.05 -1.16
CA THR A 182 -56.21 -24.97 -0.08
C THR A 182 -55.52 -26.27 -0.49
N GLY A 183 -54.62 -26.78 0.36
CA GLY A 183 -54.13 -28.17 0.29
C GLY A 183 -53.09 -28.53 1.34
N ASP A 184 -53.56 -28.79 2.57
CA ASP A 184 -52.83 -29.43 3.66
C ASP A 184 -52.50 -30.89 3.31
N SER A 185 -51.30 -31.39 3.61
CA SER A 185 -51.11 -32.68 4.29
C SER A 185 -49.64 -32.98 4.57
N ARG A 186 -49.38 -32.96 5.87
CA ARG A 186 -48.27 -33.53 6.62
C ARG A 186 -48.13 -35.04 6.38
N GLY A 187 -46.90 -35.51 6.13
CA GLY A 187 -46.54 -36.93 6.13
C GLY A 187 -45.20 -37.14 6.84
N GLU A 188 -45.27 -37.63 8.08
CA GLU A 188 -44.17 -38.20 8.86
C GLU A 188 -43.82 -39.63 8.39
N PHE A 189 -42.78 -40.19 9.03
CA PHE A 189 -42.20 -41.55 8.92
C PHE A 189 -41.19 -41.72 7.77
N GLY A 190 -39.94 -42.15 7.98
CA GLY A 190 -39.35 -42.93 9.06
C GLY A 190 -38.54 -44.07 8.44
N THR A 191 -37.30 -44.25 8.93
CA THR A 191 -36.24 -45.22 8.56
C THR A 191 -35.53 -45.06 7.23
#